data_AF-T1AFE6-F1
#
_entry.id   AF-T1AFE6-F1
#
_cell.length_a   1.000
_cell.length_b   1.000
_cell.length_c   1.000
_cell.angle_alpha   90.00
_cell.angle_beta   90.00
_cell.angle_gamma   90.00
#
_symmetry.space_group_name_H-M   'P 1'
#
loop_
_entity.id
_entity.type
_entity.pdbx_description
1 polymer ?
#
loop_
_entity_poly.entity_id
_entity_poly.type
_entity_poly.pdbx_seq_one_letter_code
_entity_poly.pdbx_strand_id
1 'polypeptide(L)'
;HLSRAMRLVVCVDRDDDLGRKAGVTGPVVGRSEAVEAANRLAIADPEDSDTNAIFAAVSLLDELRGAGEDCEVCVLTGSPKVGVLSDRRVADQFDRVLERVRATSAYLVSDGAEDEYLFPILSSRVRIDGVRRVYVRQNASLESTYYTLVRALKDPKLRAKTVLPFALVLLTLGIAAAGGVLL
;
A
#
# COMPACT_ATOMS: atom_id res chain seq x y z
N HIS A 1 -20.05 -33.65 8.92
CA HIS A 1 -19.34 -32.43 9.34
C HIS A 1 -18.63 -31.84 8.14
N LEU A 2 -19.19 -30.79 7.52
CA LEU A 2 -18.42 -29.95 6.61
C LEU A 2 -17.34 -29.29 7.47
N SER A 3 -16.07 -29.67 7.30
CA SER A 3 -14.99 -28.89 7.91
C SER A 3 -15.14 -27.48 7.35
N ARG A 4 -15.32 -26.47 8.22
CA ARG A 4 -15.31 -25.07 7.79
C ARG A 4 -14.05 -24.86 6.94
N ALA A 5 -14.23 -24.30 5.75
CA ALA A 5 -13.13 -24.02 4.83
C ALA A 5 -12.24 -22.93 5.43
N MET A 6 -10.99 -23.26 5.76
CA MET A 6 -10.03 -22.31 6.31
C MET A 6 -9.64 -21.28 5.24
N ARG A 7 -9.69 -20.00 5.59
CA ARG A 7 -9.32 -18.88 4.72
C ARG A 7 -8.07 -18.18 5.23
N LEU A 8 -7.32 -17.59 4.32
CA LEU A 8 -6.10 -16.87 4.66
C LEU A 8 -6.20 -15.41 4.24
N VAL A 9 -5.98 -14.47 5.14
CA VAL A 9 -5.73 -13.07 4.78
C VAL A 9 -4.23 -12.92 4.57
N VAL A 10 -3.82 -12.54 3.36
CA VAL A 10 -2.43 -12.44 2.96
C VAL A 10 -2.09 -10.98 2.74
N CYS A 11 -1.14 -10.47 3.51
CA CYS A 11 -0.45 -9.22 3.23
C CYS A 11 0.94 -9.55 2.66
N VAL A 12 1.43 -8.74 1.72
CA VAL A 12 2.78 -8.94 1.18
C VAL A 12 3.56 -7.65 1.26
N ASP A 13 4.71 -7.70 1.91
CA ASP A 13 5.77 -6.70 1.87
C ASP A 13 6.79 -7.19 0.84
N ARG A 14 6.75 -6.64 -0.37
CA ARG A 14 7.51 -7.16 -1.51
C ARG A 14 8.99 -6.80 -1.45
N ASP A 15 9.37 -5.66 -0.88
CA ASP A 15 10.75 -5.19 -0.84
C ASP A 15 11.46 -5.44 0.50
N ASP A 16 10.82 -6.22 1.37
CA ASP A 16 11.33 -6.72 2.66
C ASP A 16 11.59 -5.57 3.63
N ASP A 17 10.72 -4.55 3.66
CA ASP A 17 10.78 -3.45 4.63
C ASP A 17 10.59 -3.92 6.07
N LEU A 18 9.73 -4.91 6.28
CA LEU A 18 9.56 -5.59 7.55
C LEU A 18 10.86 -6.29 8.01
N GLY A 19 11.60 -6.87 7.07
CA GLY A 19 12.90 -7.47 7.31
C GLY A 19 14.02 -6.45 7.54
N ARG A 20 14.15 -5.47 6.64
CA ARG A 20 15.20 -4.43 6.64
C ARG A 20 15.08 -3.46 7.80
N LYS A 21 13.90 -2.89 7.99
CA LYS A 21 13.67 -1.78 8.92
C LYS A 21 13.34 -2.30 10.31
N ALA A 22 12.46 -3.31 10.38
CA ALA A 22 11.96 -3.82 11.66
C ALA A 22 12.72 -5.04 12.19
N GLY A 23 13.54 -5.71 11.38
CA GLY A 23 14.25 -6.93 11.76
C GLY A 23 13.33 -8.13 12.01
N VAL A 24 12.19 -8.18 11.31
CA VAL A 24 11.19 -9.25 11.42
C VAL A 24 11.30 -10.14 10.19
N THR A 25 11.63 -11.42 10.39
CA THR A 25 11.74 -12.39 9.29
C THR A 25 10.40 -13.05 8.96
N GLY A 26 10.00 -12.97 7.69
CA GLY A 26 8.82 -13.68 7.16
C GLY A 26 9.00 -15.20 7.00
N PRO A 27 7.90 -15.97 6.91
CA PRO A 27 6.53 -15.48 6.96
C PRO A 27 6.07 -15.27 8.41
N VAL A 28 5.34 -14.18 8.64
CA VAL A 28 4.64 -13.94 9.91
C VAL A 28 3.25 -14.56 9.78
N VAL A 29 2.85 -15.42 10.72
CA VAL A 29 1.54 -16.10 10.68
C VAL A 29 0.89 -15.96 12.04
N GLY A 30 -0.37 -15.54 12.06
CA GLY A 30 -1.12 -15.32 13.28
C GLY A 30 -1.40 -13.85 13.55
N ARG A 31 -2.54 -13.58 14.18
CA ARG A 31 -2.99 -12.23 14.50
C ARG A 31 -2.01 -11.47 15.39
N SER A 32 -1.56 -12.10 16.48
CA SER A 32 -0.70 -11.44 17.48
C SER A 32 0.68 -11.13 16.89
N GLU A 33 1.22 -12.07 16.13
CA GLU A 33 2.49 -11.96 15.44
C GLU A 33 2.45 -10.87 14.37
N ALA A 34 1.35 -10.77 13.61
CA ALA A 34 1.16 -9.70 12.63
C ALA A 34 1.07 -8.31 13.27
N VAL A 35 0.35 -8.17 14.40
CA VAL A 35 0.26 -6.91 15.15
C VAL A 35 1.63 -6.51 15.69
N GLU A 36 2.38 -7.45 16.27
CA GLU A 36 3.73 -7.17 16.77
C GLU A 36 4.69 -6.77 15.64
N ALA A 37 4.63 -7.46 14.50
CA ALA A 37 5.39 -7.13 13.31
C ALA A 37 5.09 -5.71 12.81
N ALA A 38 3.80 -5.36 12.70
CA ALA A 38 3.36 -4.02 12.32
C ALA A 38 3.83 -2.95 13.32
N ASN A 39 3.73 -3.20 14.63
CA ASN A 39 4.22 -2.27 15.66
C ASN A 39 5.73 -2.03 15.53
N ARG A 40 6.51 -3.09 15.31
CA ARG A 40 7.96 -2.96 15.13
C ARG A 40 8.31 -2.14 13.89
N LEU A 41 7.59 -2.35 12.78
CA LEU A 41 7.77 -1.55 11.57
C LEU A 41 7.37 -0.09 11.80
N ALA A 42 6.20 0.15 12.40
CA ALA A 42 5.72 1.50 12.71
C ALA A 42 6.68 2.30 13.60
N ILE A 43 7.37 1.63 14.54
CA ILE A 43 8.38 2.26 15.40
C ILE A 43 9.67 2.54 14.61
N ALA A 44 10.06 1.65 13.70
CA ALA A 44 11.27 1.78 12.90
C ALA A 44 11.14 2.82 11.77
N ASP A 45 10.00 2.84 11.10
CA ASP A 45 9.65 3.76 10.01
C ASP A 45 8.15 4.09 10.05
N PRO A 46 7.75 5.18 10.74
CA PRO A 46 6.35 5.58 10.86
C PRO A 46 5.68 6.03 9.56
N GLU A 47 6.46 6.33 8.51
CA GLU A 47 5.94 6.81 7.22
C GLU A 47 5.65 5.68 6.24
N ASP A 48 6.07 4.46 6.58
CA ASP A 48 5.91 3.25 5.79
C ASP A 48 4.44 2.84 5.63
N SER A 49 4.02 2.59 4.38
CA SER A 49 2.66 2.19 4.06
C SER A 49 2.36 0.71 4.35
N ASP A 50 3.38 -0.16 4.39
CA ASP A 50 3.24 -1.59 4.72
C ASP A 50 2.68 -1.78 6.12
N THR A 51 3.03 -0.89 7.06
CA THR A 51 2.45 -0.86 8.41
C THR A 51 0.92 -0.85 8.35
N ASN A 52 0.35 0.02 7.51
CA ASN A 52 -1.10 0.14 7.35
C ASN A 52 -1.69 -1.05 6.60
N ALA A 53 -0.96 -1.64 5.64
CA ALA A 53 -1.37 -2.86 4.96
C ALA A 53 -1.51 -4.03 5.94
N ILE A 54 -0.54 -4.23 6.83
CA ILE A 54 -0.57 -5.29 7.85
C ILE A 54 -1.72 -5.07 8.83
N PHE A 55 -1.93 -3.84 9.32
CA PHE A 55 -3.08 -3.56 10.20
C PHE A 55 -4.42 -3.75 9.49
N ALA A 56 -4.53 -3.42 8.20
CA ALA A 56 -5.74 -3.67 7.42
C ALA A 56 -6.00 -5.18 7.21
N ALA A 57 -4.94 -5.99 7.10
CA ALA A 57 -5.05 -7.44 7.06
C ALA A 57 -5.56 -8.02 8.40
N VAL A 58 -5.06 -7.50 9.53
CA VAL A 58 -5.57 -7.86 10.86
C VAL A 58 -7.02 -7.44 11.05
N SER A 59 -7.40 -6.23 10.59
CA SER A 59 -8.79 -5.76 10.62
C SER A 59 -9.70 -6.70 9.81
N LEU A 60 -9.29 -7.06 8.60
CA LEU A 60 -10.06 -7.97 7.75
C LEU A 60 -10.21 -9.36 8.40
N LEU A 61 -9.16 -9.87 9.04
CA LEU A 61 -9.21 -11.11 9.80
C LEU A 61 -10.27 -11.03 10.91
N ASP A 62 -10.25 -9.96 11.71
CA ASP A 62 -11.17 -9.77 12.83
C ASP A 62 -12.63 -9.64 12.33
N GLU A 63 -12.85 -8.94 11.22
CA GLU A 63 -14.16 -8.85 10.54
C GLU A 63 -14.67 -10.24 10.11
N LEU A 64 -13.84 -11.04 9.41
CA LEU A 64 -14.21 -12.38 8.94
C LEU A 64 -14.46 -13.35 10.11
N ARG A 65 -13.60 -13.34 11.13
CA ARG A 65 -13.80 -14.14 12.35
C ARG A 65 -15.07 -13.73 13.09
N GLY A 66 -15.37 -12.43 13.15
CA GLY A 66 -16.61 -11.89 13.73
C GLY A 66 -17.87 -12.35 12.97
N ALA A 67 -17.78 -12.54 11.66
CA ALA A 67 -18.84 -13.14 10.84
C ALA A 67 -18.95 -14.67 10.99
N GLY A 68 -18.10 -15.30 11.80
CA GLY A 68 -18.08 -16.75 11.97
C GLY A 68 -17.41 -17.46 10.79
N GLU A 69 -16.31 -16.93 10.28
CA GLU A 69 -15.45 -17.65 9.34
C GLU A 69 -14.19 -18.17 10.03
N ASP A 70 -13.76 -19.39 9.67
CA ASP A 70 -12.44 -19.88 10.08
C ASP A 70 -11.40 -19.25 9.16
N CYS A 71 -10.64 -18.31 9.72
CA CYS A 71 -9.68 -17.53 8.99
C CYS A 71 -8.41 -17.32 9.81
N GLU A 72 -7.26 -17.21 9.14
CA GLU A 72 -5.97 -16.84 9.72
C GLU A 72 -5.33 -15.73 8.87
N VAL A 73 -4.38 -14.98 9.45
CA VAL A 73 -3.61 -13.96 8.72
C VAL A 73 -2.15 -14.40 8.55
N CYS A 74 -1.55 -14.03 7.42
CA CYS A 74 -0.11 -14.06 7.26
C CYS A 74 0.43 -12.81 6.55
N VAL A 75 1.67 -12.44 6.89
CA VAL A 75 2.47 -11.44 6.19
C VAL A 75 3.65 -12.16 5.55
N LEU A 76 3.77 -12.03 4.23
CA LEU A 76 4.88 -12.59 3.45
C LEU A 76 5.88 -11.47 3.21
N THR A 77 7.18 -11.77 3.32
CA THR A 77 8.23 -10.80 3.04
C THR A 77 9.07 -11.21 1.83
N GLY A 78 9.34 -10.26 0.95
CA GLY A 78 10.07 -10.47 -0.27
C GLY A 78 11.57 -10.32 -0.09
N SER A 79 12.17 -9.46 -0.92
CA SER A 79 13.61 -9.18 -0.88
C SER A 79 13.86 -7.72 -1.26
N PRO A 80 14.89 -7.06 -0.67
CA PRO A 80 15.29 -5.71 -1.08
C PRO A 80 15.65 -5.60 -2.56
N LYS A 81 16.04 -6.74 -3.17
CA LYS A 81 16.18 -6.88 -4.61
C LYS A 81 14.85 -7.35 -5.19
N VAL A 82 13.92 -6.40 -5.33
CA VAL A 82 12.60 -6.60 -5.95
C VAL A 82 12.74 -7.27 -7.31
N GLY A 83 11.74 -8.05 -7.70
CA GLY A 83 11.73 -8.86 -8.93
C GLY A 83 11.82 -10.35 -8.62
N VAL A 84 12.43 -11.13 -9.52
CA VAL A 84 12.38 -12.61 -9.49
C VAL A 84 12.82 -13.22 -8.15
N LEU A 85 13.79 -12.63 -7.46
CA LEU A 85 14.25 -13.14 -6.16
C LEU A 85 13.19 -12.92 -5.07
N SER A 86 12.61 -11.73 -5.00
CA SER A 86 11.50 -11.42 -4.09
C SER A 86 10.30 -12.32 -4.38
N ASP A 87 9.90 -12.40 -5.65
CA ASP A 87 8.74 -13.19 -6.09
C ASP A 87 8.89 -14.69 -5.73
N ARG A 88 10.09 -15.27 -5.90
CA ARG A 88 10.39 -16.65 -5.47
C ARG A 88 10.32 -16.81 -3.96
N ARG A 89 10.86 -15.86 -3.20
CA ARG A 89 10.87 -15.91 -1.75
C ARG A 89 9.45 -15.80 -1.17
N VAL A 90 8.61 -14.95 -1.74
CA VAL A 90 7.18 -14.87 -1.40
C VAL A 90 6.49 -16.19 -1.72
N ALA A 91 6.71 -16.76 -2.90
CA ALA A 91 6.15 -18.04 -3.30
C ALA A 91 6.51 -19.18 -2.32
N ASP A 92 7.80 -19.34 -1.99
CA ASP A 92 8.28 -20.35 -1.06
C ASP A 92 7.71 -20.16 0.35
N GLN A 93 7.61 -18.91 0.81
CA GLN A 93 6.97 -18.60 2.09
C GLN A 93 5.49 -18.98 2.07
N PHE A 94 4.78 -18.64 0.99
CA PHE A 94 3.36 -18.92 0.86
C PHE A 94 3.08 -20.42 0.85
N ASP A 95 3.89 -21.21 0.15
CA ASP A 95 3.78 -22.67 0.13
C ASP A 95 3.88 -23.26 1.55
N ARG A 96 4.85 -22.80 2.36
CA ARG A 96 4.96 -23.21 3.78
C ARG A 96 3.76 -22.79 4.63
N VAL A 97 3.20 -21.61 4.39
CA VAL A 97 2.01 -21.14 5.11
C VAL A 97 0.79 -22.00 4.75
N LEU A 98 0.59 -22.31 3.47
CA LEU A 98 -0.51 -23.16 3.00
C LEU A 98 -0.41 -24.58 3.57
N GLU A 99 0.79 -25.15 3.67
CA GLU A 99 1.00 -26.45 4.31
C GLU A 99 0.62 -26.45 5.80
N ARG A 100 0.97 -25.36 6.52
CA ARG A 100 0.70 -25.21 7.95
C ARG A 100 -0.77 -24.92 8.25
N VAL A 101 -1.38 -24.00 7.52
CA VAL A 101 -2.74 -23.48 7.78
C VAL A 101 -3.81 -24.31 7.06
N ARG A 102 -3.45 -24.97 5.96
CA ARG A 102 -4.37 -25.73 5.08
C ARG A 102 -5.54 -24.88 4.57
N ALA A 103 -5.24 -23.63 4.20
CA ALA A 103 -6.23 -22.72 3.65
C ALA A 103 -6.69 -23.15 2.25
N THR A 104 -7.98 -23.03 1.98
CA THR A 104 -8.59 -23.37 0.69
C THR A 104 -8.87 -22.16 -0.20
N SER A 105 -8.89 -20.97 0.40
CA SER A 105 -8.99 -19.69 -0.30
C SER A 105 -8.27 -18.59 0.48
N ALA A 106 -8.00 -17.47 -0.19
CA ALA A 106 -7.32 -16.33 0.41
C ALA A 106 -7.92 -14.99 0.00
N TYR A 107 -7.78 -13.99 0.87
CA TYR A 107 -7.95 -12.58 0.57
C TYR A 107 -6.58 -11.92 0.50
N LEU A 108 -6.33 -11.14 -0.54
CA LEU A 108 -5.09 -10.37 -0.67
C LEU A 108 -5.30 -8.96 -0.14
N VAL A 109 -4.37 -8.46 0.66
CA VAL A 109 -4.30 -7.09 1.13
C VAL A 109 -3.01 -6.47 0.61
N SER A 110 -3.12 -5.31 -0.05
CA SER A 110 -1.98 -4.58 -0.62
C SER A 110 -2.22 -3.07 -0.46
N ASP A 111 -1.16 -2.30 -0.29
CA ASP A 111 -1.19 -0.84 -0.25
C ASP A 111 -0.88 -0.19 -1.62
N GLY A 112 -0.52 -1.00 -2.63
CA GLY A 112 0.03 -0.51 -3.89
C GLY A 112 -0.40 -1.28 -5.13
N ALA A 113 0.15 -0.89 -6.28
CA ALA A 113 0.10 -1.71 -7.50
C ALA A 113 1.26 -2.70 -7.55
N GLU A 114 2.32 -2.46 -6.78
CA GLU A 114 3.53 -3.27 -6.81
C GLU A 114 3.34 -4.66 -6.20
N ASP A 115 2.50 -4.81 -5.17
CA ASP A 115 2.23 -6.15 -4.59
C ASP A 115 1.14 -6.89 -5.36
N GLU A 116 0.29 -6.20 -6.12
CA GLU A 116 -0.66 -6.83 -7.02
C GLU A 116 0.03 -7.62 -8.14
N TYR A 117 1.30 -7.33 -8.45
CA TYR A 117 2.11 -8.17 -9.36
C TYR A 117 2.31 -9.60 -8.84
N LEU A 118 2.14 -9.83 -7.53
CA LEU A 118 2.23 -11.16 -6.94
C LEU A 118 0.91 -11.93 -7.04
N PHE A 119 -0.18 -11.28 -7.46
CA PHE A 119 -1.48 -11.92 -7.63
C PHE A 119 -1.41 -13.18 -8.49
N PRO A 120 -0.76 -13.23 -9.68
CA PRO A 120 -0.64 -14.45 -10.47
C PRO A 120 0.07 -15.60 -9.74
N ILE A 121 1.07 -15.27 -8.90
CA ILE A 121 1.87 -16.24 -8.13
C ILE A 121 1.07 -16.82 -6.97
N LEU A 122 0.29 -15.99 -6.28
CA LEU A 122 -0.56 -16.43 -5.17
C LEU A 122 -1.80 -17.17 -5.67
N SER A 123 -2.45 -16.65 -6.72
CA SER A 123 -3.65 -17.25 -7.31
C SER A 123 -3.39 -18.59 -7.98
N SER A 124 -2.16 -18.89 -8.39
CA SER A 124 -1.79 -20.23 -8.89
C SER A 124 -1.74 -21.31 -7.80
N ARG A 125 -1.74 -20.94 -6.52
CA ARG A 125 -1.64 -21.88 -5.38
C ARG A 125 -2.95 -22.04 -4.64
N VAL A 126 -3.73 -20.97 -4.55
CA VAL A 126 -5.00 -20.97 -3.85
C VAL A 126 -5.99 -20.02 -4.53
N ARG A 127 -7.28 -20.32 -4.44
CA ARG A 127 -8.32 -19.41 -4.96
C ARG A 127 -8.28 -18.09 -4.19
N ILE A 128 -8.21 -16.98 -4.91
CA ILE A 128 -8.32 -15.65 -4.30
C ILE A 128 -9.80 -15.23 -4.31
N ASP A 129 -10.39 -15.11 -3.12
CA ASP A 129 -11.79 -14.73 -2.93
C ASP A 129 -11.98 -13.20 -3.06
N GLY A 130 -10.93 -12.41 -2.85
CA GLY A 130 -10.96 -10.96 -3.04
C GLY A 130 -9.62 -10.27 -2.82
N VAL A 131 -9.53 -9.01 -3.27
CA VAL A 131 -8.38 -8.13 -3.07
C VAL A 131 -8.85 -6.85 -2.37
N ARG A 132 -8.25 -6.51 -1.23
CA ARG A 132 -8.49 -5.28 -0.48
C ARG A 132 -7.30 -4.35 -0.65
N ARG A 133 -7.52 -3.25 -1.37
CA ARG A 133 -6.51 -2.19 -1.49
C ARG A 133 -6.61 -1.21 -0.33
N VAL A 134 -5.46 -0.87 0.26
CA VAL A 134 -5.34 0.07 1.37
C VAL A 134 -4.67 1.34 0.84
N TYR A 135 -5.23 2.49 1.17
CA TYR A 135 -4.65 3.77 0.77
C TYR A 135 -4.38 4.62 2.02
N VAL A 136 -3.11 4.91 2.28
CA VAL A 136 -2.71 5.79 3.37
C VAL A 136 -2.92 7.24 2.93
N ARG A 137 -3.90 7.93 3.54
CA ARG A 137 -4.22 9.33 3.21
C ARG A 137 -3.23 10.29 3.86
N GLN A 138 -2.16 10.64 3.15
CA GLN A 138 -1.26 11.74 3.55
C GLN A 138 -1.81 13.07 3.01
N ASN A 139 -2.26 13.97 3.89
CA ASN A 139 -2.93 15.22 3.49
C ASN A 139 -1.99 16.45 3.47
N ALA A 140 -0.72 16.29 3.85
CA ALA A 140 0.22 17.41 4.04
C ALA A 140 0.47 18.23 2.75
N SER A 141 0.43 17.57 1.58
CA SER A 141 0.74 18.21 0.30
C SER A 141 -0.39 19.13 -0.18
N LEU A 142 -1.66 18.79 0.09
CA LEU A 142 -2.79 19.63 -0.30
C LEU A 142 -2.90 20.87 0.57
N GLU A 143 -2.71 20.73 1.88
CA GLU A 143 -2.74 21.88 2.79
C GLU A 143 -1.56 22.83 2.55
N SER A 144 -0.35 22.30 2.34
CA SER A 144 0.83 23.13 2.04
C SER A 144 0.75 23.76 0.65
N THR A 145 0.24 23.06 -0.38
CA THR A 145 0.01 23.63 -1.72
C THR A 145 -1.08 24.69 -1.67
N TYR A 146 -2.20 24.43 -0.99
CA TYR A 146 -3.28 25.40 -0.78
C TYR A 146 -2.77 26.63 -0.04
N TYR A 147 -2.05 26.46 1.08
CA TYR A 147 -1.46 27.54 1.85
C TYR A 147 -0.46 28.34 1.02
N THR A 148 0.38 27.67 0.23
CA THR A 148 1.36 28.31 -0.66
C THR A 148 0.65 29.13 -1.75
N LEU A 149 -0.39 28.59 -2.38
CA LEU A 149 -1.19 29.27 -3.40
C LEU A 149 -1.90 30.50 -2.82
N VAL A 150 -2.56 30.33 -1.67
CA VAL A 150 -3.27 31.41 -0.98
C VAL A 150 -2.30 32.50 -0.49
N ARG A 151 -1.14 32.12 0.03
CA ARG A 151 -0.09 33.05 0.47
C ARG A 151 0.49 33.83 -0.71
N ALA A 152 0.72 33.18 -1.86
CA ALA A 152 1.15 33.84 -3.09
C ALA A 152 0.14 34.86 -3.60
N LEU A 153 -1.16 34.59 -3.43
CA LEU A 153 -2.22 35.53 -3.76
C LEU A 153 -2.34 36.67 -2.75
N LYS A 154 -2.16 36.42 -1.45
CA LYS A 154 -2.38 37.44 -0.40
C LYS A 154 -1.19 38.37 -0.17
N ASP A 155 0.05 37.90 -0.30
CA ASP A 155 1.25 38.71 -0.06
C ASP A 155 1.60 39.57 -1.30
N PRO A 156 1.62 40.91 -1.21
CA PRO A 156 1.96 41.79 -2.33
C PRO A 156 3.35 41.53 -2.92
N LYS A 157 4.34 41.19 -2.10
CA LYS A 157 5.72 40.92 -2.55
C LYS A 157 5.81 39.61 -3.32
N LEU A 158 5.07 38.60 -2.87
CA LEU A 158 5.03 37.29 -3.51
C LEU A 158 4.19 37.35 -4.80
N ARG A 159 3.04 38.02 -4.76
CA ARG A 159 2.16 38.25 -5.93
C ARG A 159 2.91 38.93 -7.08
N ALA A 160 3.73 39.94 -6.80
CA ALA A 160 4.53 40.62 -7.80
C ALA A 160 5.62 39.70 -8.42
N LYS A 161 6.14 38.73 -7.66
CA LYS A 161 7.18 37.81 -8.12
C LYS A 161 6.66 36.57 -8.82
N THR A 162 5.47 36.08 -8.47
CA THR A 162 4.93 34.82 -8.99
C THR A 162 3.72 35.02 -9.89
N VAL A 163 2.68 35.72 -9.41
CA VAL A 163 1.40 35.87 -10.10
C VAL A 163 1.51 36.84 -11.28
N LEU A 164 2.23 37.95 -11.13
CA LEU A 164 2.35 38.98 -12.17
C LEU A 164 3.05 38.50 -13.45
N PRO A 165 4.21 37.80 -13.39
CA PRO A 165 4.83 37.24 -14.60
C PRO A 165 3.94 36.20 -15.28
N PHE A 166 3.29 35.33 -14.49
CA PHE A 166 2.37 34.31 -15.02
C PHE A 166 1.17 34.95 -15.73
N ALA A 167 0.59 36.00 -15.15
CA ALA A 167 -0.50 36.75 -15.75
C ALA A 167 -0.07 37.44 -17.05
N LEU A 168 1.14 38.00 -17.12
CA LEU A 168 1.69 38.61 -18.33
C LEU A 168 1.88 37.58 -19.46
N VAL A 169 2.38 36.38 -19.14
CA VAL A 169 2.50 35.28 -20.11
C VAL A 169 1.13 34.85 -20.62
N LEU A 170 0.14 34.66 -19.74
CA LEU A 170 -1.22 34.31 -20.14
C LEU A 170 -1.90 35.41 -20.98
N LEU A 171 -1.67 36.67 -20.63
CA LEU A 171 -2.22 37.81 -21.37
C LEU A 171 -1.61 37.91 -22.77
N THR A 172 -0.29 37.75 -22.89
CA THR A 172 0.40 37.76 -24.18
C THR A 172 -0.02 36.57 -25.06
N LEU A 173 -0.14 35.37 -24.50
CA LEU A 173 -0.69 34.20 -25.19
C LEU A 173 -2.13 34.43 -25.65
N GLY A 174 -2.98 35.01 -24.79
CA GLY A 174 -4.37 35.32 -25.13
C GLY A 174 -4.49 36.35 -26.27
N ILE A 175 -3.68 37.40 -26.24
CA ILE A 175 -3.62 38.41 -27.31
C ILE A 175 -3.14 37.77 -28.62
N ALA A 176 -2.09 36.96 -28.56
CA ALA A 176 -1.52 36.31 -29.74
C ALA A 176 -2.46 35.27 -30.37
N ALA A 177 -3.21 34.52 -29.54
CA ALA A 177 -4.25 33.61 -30.00
C ALA A 177 -5.44 34.36 -30.63
N ALA A 178 -5.92 35.44 -30.00
CA ALA A 178 -7.01 36.26 -30.54
C ALA A 178 -6.62 36.97 -31.84
N GLY A 179 -5.35 37.35 -31.98
CA GLY A 179 -4.80 37.97 -33.20
C GLY A 179 -4.46 36.99 -34.32
N GLY A 180 -4.67 35.68 -34.13
CA GLY A 180 -4.37 34.66 -35.14
C GLY A 180 -2.88 34.40 -35.38
N VAL A 181 -2.00 34.83 -34.48
CA VAL A 181 -0.54 34.66 -34.59
C VAL A 181 -0.09 33.26 -34.15
N LEU A 182 -0.95 32.53 -33.43
CA LEU A 182 -0.71 31.17 -32.93
C LEU A 182 -1.40 30.05 -33.74
N LEU A 183 -2.07 30.39 -34.85
CA LEU A 183 -2.62 29.44 -35.84
C LEU A 183 -1.73 29.43 -37.10
#